data_AF-A0A2E6S722-F1
#
_entry.id   AF-A0A2E6S722-F1
#
_cell.length_a   1.000
_cell.length_b   1.000
_cell.length_c   1.000
_cell.angle_alpha   90.00
_cell.angle_beta   90.00
_cell.angle_gamma   90.00
#
_symmetry.space_group_name_H-M   'P 1'
#
loop_
_entity.id
_entity.type
_entity.pdbx_description
1 polymer ?
#
loop_
_entity_poly.entity_id
_entity_poly.type
_entity_poly.pdbx_seq_one_letter_code
_entity_poly.pdbx_strand_id
1 'polypeptide(L)'
;MNHHKKNTRTVALVGMIALVAILGAVRVGYLLGNQGKGPTSASANEAPGLPAAPDTTPPPAAPQSKGLSPSELATAKNVPAQLQDPAGNYQLVAVIEGEEPNRALTSSLQVVGAQRQRLLGLSAQYDRLPASSLQQRELIAGEILKARQTLASNLQYMAANYGYSLQYNYRLVPHSASLLLLSTGADGTPATQLVHEFDDAASYERFQKMRDDYLLLSVNRTTQDKATSPDGAPPAQPGKEPTPPDTDAAPPGPSAESSDAEAVHPELKAMQEILIREFQYDPKKNHQIKLRKTALYGRAGNR
;
A
#
# COMPACT_ATOMS: atom_id res chain seq x y z
N MET A 1 2.48 10.84 60.04
CA MET A 1 1.34 10.18 59.39
C MET A 1 1.02 10.90 58.09
N ASN A 2 0.70 10.09 57.10
CA ASN A 2 -0.02 10.38 55.84
C ASN A 2 0.80 10.49 54.54
N HIS A 3 0.64 9.40 53.80
CA HIS A 3 1.09 9.07 52.47
C HIS A 3 0.37 9.89 51.40
N HIS A 4 1.11 10.35 50.39
CA HIS A 4 0.55 10.61 49.07
C HIS A 4 1.00 9.53 48.08
N LYS A 5 0.04 8.63 47.84
CA LYS A 5 0.04 7.57 46.83
C LYS A 5 -0.11 8.22 45.46
N LYS A 6 0.96 8.25 44.65
CA LYS A 6 0.89 8.72 43.26
C LYS A 6 0.35 7.60 42.36
N ASN A 7 -0.70 7.93 41.61
CA ASN A 7 -1.45 7.05 40.72
C ASN A 7 -0.63 6.68 39.47
N THR A 8 -0.02 5.49 39.48
CA THR A 8 0.69 4.89 38.33
C THR A 8 -0.25 3.98 37.51
N ARG A 9 -1.41 4.49 37.03
CA ARG A 9 -2.34 3.66 36.23
C ARG A 9 -2.90 4.31 34.96
N THR A 10 -2.69 5.59 34.70
CA THR A 10 -3.29 6.26 33.52
C THR A 10 -2.38 6.34 32.30
N VAL A 11 -1.06 6.16 32.46
CA VAL A 11 -0.12 6.17 31.31
C VAL A 11 -0.08 4.83 30.57
N ALA A 12 -0.56 3.74 31.19
CA ALA A 12 -0.58 2.41 30.57
C ALA A 12 -1.76 2.17 29.60
N LEU A 13 -2.81 3.01 29.61
CA LEU A 13 -4.01 2.77 28.79
C LEU A 13 -3.95 3.45 27.40
N VAL A 14 -3.23 4.57 27.28
CA VAL A 14 -3.13 5.32 26.01
C VAL A 14 -2.13 4.67 25.04
N GLY A 15 -1.15 3.92 25.55
CA GLY A 15 -0.18 3.17 24.73
C GLY A 15 -0.75 1.91 24.07
N MET A 16 -1.88 1.37 24.54
CA MET A 16 -2.48 0.14 23.98
C MET A 16 -3.47 0.39 22.84
N ILE A 17 -4.07 1.59 22.76
CA ILE A 17 -5.06 1.90 21.71
C ILE A 17 -4.38 2.23 20.37
N ALA A 18 -3.16 2.77 20.40
CA ALA A 18 -2.38 3.06 19.20
C ALA A 18 -1.84 1.79 18.49
N LEU A 19 -1.78 0.63 19.18
CA LEU A 19 -1.30 -0.62 18.58
C LEU A 19 -2.42 -1.44 17.90
N VAL A 20 -3.69 -1.16 18.21
CA VAL A 20 -4.85 -1.90 17.66
C VAL A 20 -5.35 -1.28 16.34
N ALA A 21 -5.08 0.00 16.08
CA ALA A 21 -5.49 0.66 14.83
C ALA A 21 -4.66 0.24 13.60
N ILE A 22 -3.47 -0.33 13.78
CA ILE A 22 -2.60 -0.76 12.66
C ILE A 22 -2.93 -2.20 12.20
N LEU A 23 -3.72 -2.97 12.97
CA LEU A 23 -4.16 -4.32 12.60
C LEU A 23 -5.54 -4.37 11.92
N GLY A 24 -6.22 -3.23 11.72
CA GLY A 24 -7.60 -3.16 11.24
C GLY A 24 -7.82 -2.99 9.74
N ALA A 25 -6.79 -2.84 8.91
CA ALA A 25 -6.92 -2.42 7.50
C ALA A 25 -6.53 -3.48 6.45
N VAL A 26 -6.69 -4.78 6.74
CA VAL A 26 -6.52 -5.88 5.76
C VAL A 26 -7.73 -6.81 5.73
N ARG A 27 -8.94 -6.27 5.76
CA ARG A 27 -10.19 -7.03 5.56
C ARG A 27 -11.13 -6.33 4.58
N VAL A 28 -10.69 -6.16 3.34
CA VAL A 28 -11.59 -6.02 2.20
C VAL A 28 -11.12 -6.99 1.12
N GLY A 29 -11.94 -8.01 0.84
CA GLY A 29 -11.74 -8.89 -0.32
C GLY A 29 -11.55 -10.38 -0.03
N TYR A 30 -12.40 -11.01 0.78
CA TYR A 30 -12.58 -12.47 0.72
C TYR A 30 -14.02 -12.85 1.10
N LEU A 31 -14.94 -12.70 0.15
CA LEU A 31 -16.28 -13.27 0.20
C LEU A 31 -16.74 -13.45 -1.25
N LEU A 32 -16.45 -14.63 -1.82
CA LEU A 32 -17.29 -15.28 -2.83
C LEU A 32 -16.79 -16.73 -3.05
N GLY A 33 -17.68 -17.71 -2.86
CA GLY A 33 -17.56 -19.04 -3.48
C GLY A 33 -17.17 -20.22 -2.58
N ASN A 34 -18.15 -20.81 -1.89
CA ASN A 34 -18.47 -22.24 -2.08
C ASN A 34 -19.68 -22.65 -1.24
N GLN A 35 -20.82 -22.86 -1.91
CA GLN A 35 -21.91 -23.71 -1.41
C GLN A 35 -21.77 -25.09 -2.05
N GLY A 36 -21.72 -26.13 -1.22
CA GLY A 36 -21.72 -27.53 -1.64
C GLY A 36 -22.10 -28.45 -0.48
N LYS A 37 -23.37 -28.85 -0.46
CA LYS A 37 -24.09 -29.93 0.27
C LYS A 37 -23.18 -30.99 0.95
N GLY A 38 -23.30 -31.27 2.25
CA GLY A 38 -24.29 -32.19 2.85
C GLY A 38 -23.68 -32.95 4.06
N PRO A 39 -24.47 -33.64 4.91
CA PRO A 39 -24.35 -33.57 6.38
C PRO A 39 -23.85 -34.86 7.08
N THR A 40 -23.27 -34.76 8.28
CA THR A 40 -23.41 -35.75 9.40
C THR A 40 -22.75 -35.29 10.72
N SER A 41 -23.59 -35.20 11.76
CA SER A 41 -23.47 -35.56 13.20
C SER A 41 -22.18 -35.42 14.05
N ALA A 42 -22.38 -34.68 15.16
CA ALA A 42 -22.14 -35.01 16.59
C ALA A 42 -20.73 -34.96 17.25
N SER A 43 -20.65 -34.06 18.26
CA SER A 43 -19.99 -34.12 19.60
C SER A 43 -18.50 -34.45 19.76
N ALA A 44 -17.72 -33.50 20.32
CA ALA A 44 -17.32 -33.43 21.74
C ALA A 44 -15.96 -32.72 21.94
N ASN A 45 -15.91 -31.81 22.92
CA ASN A 45 -14.75 -31.30 23.69
C ASN A 45 -13.38 -31.11 23.00
N GLU A 46 -12.96 -29.85 22.82
CA GLU A 46 -11.55 -29.48 23.00
C GLU A 46 -11.37 -27.98 23.36
N ALA A 47 -10.33 -27.72 24.15
CA ALA A 47 -9.98 -26.46 24.81
C ALA A 47 -9.74 -25.28 23.84
N PRO A 48 -9.73 -24.01 24.31
CA PRO A 48 -9.52 -22.86 23.43
C PRO A 48 -8.06 -22.82 22.94
N GLY A 49 -7.83 -23.43 21.79
CA GLY A 49 -6.59 -23.38 21.03
C GLY A 49 -6.35 -21.99 20.44
N LEU A 50 -5.09 -21.56 20.51
CA LEU A 50 -4.56 -20.37 19.85
C LEU A 50 -4.97 -20.31 18.37
N PRO A 51 -5.22 -19.11 17.80
CA PRO A 51 -5.57 -18.99 16.40
C PRO A 51 -4.43 -19.51 15.51
N ALA A 52 -4.79 -20.41 14.60
CA ALA A 52 -3.90 -20.96 13.58
C ALA A 52 -3.22 -19.86 12.77
N ALA A 53 -1.91 -20.02 12.54
CA ALA A 53 -1.17 -19.20 11.59
C ALA A 53 -1.81 -19.32 10.19
N PRO A 54 -1.89 -18.23 9.41
CA PRO A 54 -2.40 -18.32 8.05
C PRO A 54 -1.51 -19.26 7.23
N ASP A 55 -2.14 -20.25 6.58
CA ASP A 55 -1.52 -21.09 5.57
C ASP A 55 -0.90 -20.18 4.50
N THR A 56 0.43 -20.12 4.49
CA THR A 56 1.24 -19.35 3.54
C THR A 56 1.76 -20.25 2.43
N THR A 57 0.99 -21.28 2.07
CA THR A 57 1.32 -22.17 0.96
C THR A 57 1.38 -21.32 -0.32
N PRO A 58 2.55 -21.18 -0.95
CA PRO A 58 2.67 -20.41 -2.17
C PRO A 58 1.74 -21.00 -3.24
N PRO A 59 1.01 -20.19 -4.02
CA PRO A 59 0.25 -20.70 -5.15
C PRO A 59 1.18 -21.46 -6.12
N PRO A 60 0.66 -22.49 -6.81
CA PRO A 60 1.46 -23.36 -7.67
C PRO A 60 2.21 -22.54 -8.72
N ALA A 61 3.51 -22.82 -8.81
CA ALA A 61 4.45 -22.19 -9.72
C ALA A 61 4.03 -22.41 -11.19
N ALA A 62 3.97 -21.33 -11.97
CA ALA A 62 4.02 -21.45 -13.42
C ALA A 62 5.48 -21.76 -13.82
N PRO A 63 5.75 -22.83 -14.57
CA PRO A 63 7.11 -23.15 -14.98
C PRO A 63 7.63 -22.08 -15.95
N GLN A 64 8.64 -21.29 -15.53
CA GLN A 64 9.43 -20.50 -16.47
C GLN A 64 10.57 -21.35 -17.04
N SER A 65 10.74 -21.23 -18.36
CA SER A 65 11.79 -21.85 -19.15
C SER A 65 13.18 -21.41 -18.69
N LYS A 66 13.93 -22.34 -18.07
CA LYS A 66 15.40 -22.25 -18.09
C LYS A 66 15.84 -22.22 -19.55
N GLY A 67 16.46 -21.12 -20.01
CA GLY A 67 17.28 -21.20 -21.23
C GLY A 67 17.32 -20.00 -22.18
N LEU A 68 16.51 -18.95 -21.99
CA LEU A 68 16.56 -17.79 -22.90
C LEU A 68 17.45 -16.68 -22.33
N SER A 69 18.33 -16.14 -23.18
CA SER A 69 19.06 -14.90 -22.89
C SER A 69 18.10 -13.71 -22.77
N PRO A 70 18.50 -12.61 -22.11
CA PRO A 70 17.67 -11.40 -22.00
C PRO A 70 17.19 -10.85 -23.35
N SER A 71 18.03 -10.94 -24.40
CA SER A 71 17.66 -10.51 -25.76
C SER A 71 16.63 -11.42 -26.42
N GLU A 72 16.77 -12.75 -26.25
CA GLU A 72 15.80 -13.69 -26.82
C GLU A 72 14.45 -13.57 -26.12
N LEU A 73 14.46 -13.41 -24.80
CA LEU A 73 13.24 -13.17 -24.02
C LEU A 73 12.55 -11.86 -24.44
N ALA A 74 13.33 -10.80 -24.63
CA ALA A 74 12.86 -9.50 -25.09
C ALA A 74 12.14 -9.59 -26.44
N THR A 75 12.77 -10.24 -27.43
CA THR A 75 12.15 -10.47 -28.74
C THR A 75 10.91 -11.36 -28.64
N ALA A 76 10.99 -12.48 -27.91
CA ALA A 76 9.89 -13.43 -27.79
C ALA A 76 8.64 -12.83 -27.11
N LYS A 77 8.84 -11.85 -26.21
CA LYS A 77 7.76 -11.24 -25.42
C LYS A 77 7.40 -9.82 -25.86
N ASN A 78 8.07 -9.31 -26.89
CA ASN A 78 7.92 -7.96 -27.42
C ASN A 78 8.09 -6.89 -26.33
N VAL A 79 9.20 -6.95 -25.58
CA VAL A 79 9.59 -5.95 -24.58
C VAL A 79 11.06 -5.54 -24.79
N PRO A 80 11.49 -4.35 -24.36
CA PRO A 80 12.90 -3.96 -24.44
C PRO A 80 13.78 -4.90 -23.60
N ALA A 81 14.97 -5.26 -24.14
CA ALA A 81 15.96 -6.05 -23.41
C ALA A 81 16.68 -5.26 -22.31
N GLN A 82 16.72 -3.94 -22.46
CA GLN A 82 17.33 -3.02 -21.50
C GLN A 82 16.36 -1.89 -21.19
N LEU A 83 16.41 -1.42 -19.95
CA LEU A 83 15.72 -0.23 -19.49
C LEU A 83 16.76 0.82 -19.09
N GLN A 84 16.66 1.99 -19.70
CA GLN A 84 17.49 3.14 -19.39
C GLN A 84 16.73 4.03 -18.40
N ASP A 85 17.31 4.26 -17.23
CA ASP A 85 16.73 5.05 -16.14
C ASP A 85 17.83 6.00 -15.64
N PRO A 86 17.53 7.22 -15.17
CA PRO A 86 18.50 8.10 -14.50
C PRO A 86 19.39 7.40 -13.47
N ALA A 87 18.88 6.37 -12.80
CA ALA A 87 19.66 5.59 -11.83
C ALA A 87 20.73 4.70 -12.49
N GLY A 88 20.60 4.34 -13.77
CA GLY A 88 21.52 3.48 -14.53
C GLY A 88 20.79 2.51 -15.49
N ASN A 89 21.57 1.68 -16.18
CA ASN A 89 21.04 0.69 -17.12
C ASN A 89 20.60 -0.58 -16.41
N TYR A 90 19.39 -1.07 -16.69
CA TYR A 90 18.87 -2.33 -16.18
C TYR A 90 18.70 -3.34 -17.31
N GLN A 91 18.91 -4.62 -17.02
CA GLN A 91 18.74 -5.72 -17.97
C GLN A 91 17.46 -6.49 -17.69
N LEU A 92 16.80 -6.99 -18.74
CA LEU A 92 15.61 -7.81 -18.60
C LEU A 92 15.93 -9.12 -17.86
N VAL A 93 15.16 -9.40 -16.81
CA VAL A 93 15.30 -10.62 -15.99
C VAL A 93 14.13 -11.57 -16.23
N ALA A 94 12.91 -11.04 -16.25
CA ALA A 94 11.71 -11.85 -16.45
C ALA A 94 10.59 -11.03 -17.10
N VAL A 95 9.70 -11.72 -17.81
CA VAL A 95 8.43 -11.16 -18.28
C VAL A 95 7.30 -11.98 -17.67
N ILE A 96 6.34 -11.28 -17.06
CA ILE A 96 5.22 -11.86 -16.34
C ILE A 96 3.94 -11.50 -17.09
N GLU A 97 3.28 -12.51 -17.63
CA GLU A 97 2.06 -12.37 -18.44
C GLU A 97 0.85 -12.96 -17.68
N GLY A 98 -0.28 -12.27 -17.76
CA GLY A 98 -1.52 -12.61 -17.07
C GLY A 98 -1.72 -11.83 -15.77
N GLU A 99 -2.99 -11.61 -15.39
CA GLU A 99 -3.36 -10.89 -14.16
C GLU A 99 -2.93 -11.64 -12.89
N GLU A 100 -3.20 -12.95 -12.86
CA GLU A 100 -2.91 -13.83 -11.72
C GLU A 100 -1.40 -13.90 -11.41
N PRO A 101 -0.50 -14.18 -12.39
CA PRO A 101 0.93 -14.16 -12.14
C PRO A 101 1.46 -12.78 -11.71
N ASN A 102 0.93 -11.69 -12.28
CA ASN A 102 1.33 -10.34 -11.88
C ASN A 102 0.92 -10.01 -10.45
N ARG A 103 -0.27 -10.43 -10.03
CA ARG A 103 -0.70 -10.30 -8.62
C ARG A 103 0.18 -11.13 -7.70
N ALA A 104 0.49 -12.37 -8.08
CA ALA A 104 1.35 -13.25 -7.31
C ALA A 104 2.77 -12.67 -7.12
N LEU A 105 3.37 -12.12 -8.19
CA LEU A 105 4.66 -11.42 -8.11
C LEU A 105 4.59 -10.22 -7.16
N THR A 106 3.59 -9.35 -7.34
CA THR A 106 3.44 -8.13 -6.52
C THR A 106 3.28 -8.47 -5.04
N SER A 107 2.44 -9.45 -4.73
CA SER A 107 2.26 -9.95 -3.35
C SER A 107 3.56 -10.53 -2.80
N SER A 108 4.28 -11.33 -3.58
CA SER A 108 5.54 -11.95 -3.15
C SER A 108 6.62 -10.90 -2.87
N LEU A 109 6.71 -9.85 -3.70
CA LEU A 109 7.63 -8.72 -3.47
C LEU A 109 7.29 -7.96 -2.18
N GLN A 110 6.00 -7.73 -1.90
CA GLN A 110 5.56 -7.11 -0.65
C GLN A 110 5.90 -7.96 0.57
N VAL A 111 5.67 -9.27 0.49
CA VAL A 111 5.99 -10.22 1.57
C VAL A 111 7.50 -10.23 1.85
N VAL A 112 8.33 -10.35 0.81
CA VAL A 112 9.80 -10.31 0.96
C VAL A 112 10.25 -8.96 1.55
N GLY A 113 9.67 -7.85 1.09
CA GLY A 113 9.93 -6.52 1.63
C GLY A 113 9.60 -6.41 3.13
N ALA A 114 8.41 -6.84 3.52
CA ALA A 114 7.96 -6.82 4.92
C ALA A 114 8.81 -7.73 5.82
N GLN A 115 9.17 -8.93 5.33
CA GLN A 115 10.04 -9.86 6.05
C GLN A 115 11.44 -9.28 6.27
N ARG A 116 12.00 -8.59 5.26
CA ARG A 116 13.29 -7.90 5.40
C ARG A 116 13.22 -6.79 6.44
N GLN A 117 12.18 -5.96 6.42
CA GLN A 117 12.00 -4.91 7.42
C GLN A 117 11.84 -5.47 8.83
N ARG A 118 11.07 -6.56 8.99
CA ARG A 118 10.95 -7.26 10.26
C ARG A 118 12.31 -7.78 10.74
N LEU A 119 13.11 -8.38 9.87
CA LEU A 119 14.43 -8.90 10.23
C LEU A 119 15.38 -7.79 10.69
N LEU A 120 15.37 -6.64 10.01
CA LEU A 120 16.11 -5.45 10.42
C LEU A 120 15.64 -4.95 11.79
N GLY A 121 14.33 -4.89 12.01
CA GLY A 121 13.74 -4.52 13.30
C GLY A 121 14.15 -5.45 14.44
N LEU A 122 14.08 -6.76 14.24
CA LEU A 122 14.50 -7.76 15.23
C LEU A 122 15.99 -7.69 15.53
N SER A 123 16.82 -7.50 14.50
CA SER A 123 18.27 -7.35 14.68
C SER A 123 18.61 -6.11 15.50
N ALA A 124 18.00 -4.97 15.17
CA ALA A 124 18.16 -3.73 15.94
C ALA A 124 17.65 -3.85 17.39
N GLN A 125 16.58 -4.62 17.63
CA GLN A 125 16.10 -4.90 18.98
C GLN A 125 17.11 -5.77 19.76
N TYR A 126 17.64 -6.82 19.13
CA TYR A 126 18.66 -7.69 19.72
C TYR A 126 19.90 -6.88 20.16
N ASP A 127 20.38 -5.99 19.29
CA ASP A 127 21.58 -5.19 19.53
C ASP A 127 21.39 -4.18 20.68
N ARG A 128 20.15 -3.73 20.91
CA ARG A 128 19.80 -2.80 21.99
C ARG A 128 19.58 -3.48 23.34
N LEU A 129 19.42 -4.79 23.39
CA LEU A 129 19.20 -5.50 24.65
C LEU A 129 20.49 -5.54 25.49
N PRO A 130 20.42 -5.24 26.80
CA PRO A 130 21.57 -5.35 27.68
C PRO A 130 22.03 -6.82 27.77
N ALA A 131 23.32 -7.02 27.98
CA ALA A 131 23.91 -8.37 28.07
C ALA A 131 23.34 -9.20 29.23
N SER A 132 22.83 -8.54 30.27
CA SER A 132 22.17 -9.19 31.41
C SER A 132 20.79 -9.79 31.08
N SER A 133 20.14 -9.38 29.99
CA SER A 133 18.84 -9.90 29.57
C SER A 133 18.96 -11.16 28.69
N LEU A 134 19.64 -12.20 29.21
CA LEU A 134 19.94 -13.42 28.44
C LEU A 134 18.69 -14.08 27.84
N GLN A 135 17.64 -14.29 28.64
CA GLN A 135 16.40 -14.93 28.17
C GLN A 135 15.71 -14.16 27.03
N GLN A 136 15.71 -12.81 27.10
CA GLN A 136 15.12 -11.98 26.05
C GLN A 136 15.98 -12.00 24.78
N ARG A 137 17.31 -12.00 24.94
CA ARG A 137 18.24 -12.13 23.81
C ARG A 137 18.06 -13.46 23.10
N GLU A 138 17.93 -14.56 23.84
CA GLU A 138 17.69 -15.89 23.28
C GLU A 138 16.36 -15.95 22.51
N LEU A 139 15.28 -15.38 23.07
CA LEU A 139 13.98 -15.32 22.41
C LEU A 139 14.06 -14.55 21.08
N ILE A 140 14.65 -13.35 21.09
CA ILE A 140 14.80 -12.55 19.86
C ILE A 140 15.73 -13.26 18.86
N ALA A 141 16.80 -13.90 19.32
CA ALA A 141 17.67 -14.68 18.44
C ALA A 141 16.91 -15.84 17.74
N GLY A 142 16.02 -16.52 18.46
CA GLY A 142 15.12 -17.53 17.89
C GLY A 142 14.18 -16.95 16.84
N GLU A 143 13.59 -15.79 17.10
CA GLU A 143 12.75 -15.09 16.12
C GLU A 143 13.53 -14.64 14.88
N ILE A 144 14.76 -14.14 15.06
CA ILE A 144 15.67 -13.78 13.96
C ILE A 144 15.95 -15.01 13.09
N LEU A 145 16.25 -16.16 13.70
CA LEU A 145 16.53 -17.40 12.96
C LEU A 145 15.31 -17.85 12.14
N LYS A 146 14.12 -17.85 12.75
CA LYS A 146 12.86 -18.19 12.06
C LYS A 146 12.59 -17.22 10.91
N ALA A 147 12.74 -15.91 11.15
CA ALA A 147 12.54 -14.90 10.12
C ALA A 147 13.51 -15.06 8.94
N ARG A 148 14.79 -15.39 9.21
CA ARG A 148 15.79 -15.69 8.18
C ARG A 148 15.41 -16.92 7.35
N GLN A 149 14.97 -18.00 7.98
CA GLN A 149 14.56 -19.22 7.28
C GLN A 149 13.35 -18.97 6.38
N THR A 150 12.32 -18.28 6.88
CA THR A 150 11.15 -17.92 6.07
C THR A 150 11.53 -17.02 4.90
N LEU A 151 12.36 -16.00 5.13
CA LEU A 151 12.86 -15.12 4.07
C LEU A 151 13.67 -15.92 3.02
N ALA A 152 14.53 -16.84 3.45
CA ALA A 152 15.31 -17.67 2.54
C ALA A 152 14.42 -18.55 1.65
N SER A 153 13.40 -19.20 2.20
CA SER A 153 12.43 -19.99 1.43
C SER A 153 11.69 -19.15 0.39
N ASN A 154 11.21 -17.96 0.80
CA ASN A 154 10.52 -17.05 -0.12
C ASN A 154 11.45 -16.50 -1.20
N LEU A 155 12.71 -16.21 -0.88
CA LEU A 155 13.71 -15.80 -1.86
C LEU A 155 14.05 -16.92 -2.84
N GLN A 156 14.09 -18.19 -2.39
CA GLN A 156 14.27 -19.33 -3.29
C GLN A 156 13.09 -19.47 -4.26
N TYR A 157 11.86 -19.33 -3.77
CA TYR A 157 10.67 -19.28 -4.63
C TYR A 157 10.76 -18.14 -5.64
N MET A 158 11.11 -16.94 -5.19
CA MET A 158 11.23 -15.75 -6.03
C MET A 158 12.34 -15.87 -7.08
N ALA A 159 13.47 -16.47 -6.71
CA ALA A 159 14.57 -16.76 -7.64
C ALA A 159 14.16 -17.77 -8.70
N ALA A 160 13.47 -18.84 -8.30
CA ALA A 160 13.04 -19.92 -9.21
C ALA A 160 11.95 -19.46 -10.20
N ASN A 161 11.02 -18.61 -9.76
CA ASN A 161 9.87 -18.21 -10.56
C ASN A 161 10.07 -16.90 -11.33
N TYR A 162 10.93 -16.01 -10.84
CA TYR A 162 11.06 -14.64 -11.38
C TYR A 162 12.50 -14.18 -11.56
N GLY A 163 13.51 -15.02 -11.29
CA GLY A 163 14.93 -14.61 -11.35
C GLY A 163 15.31 -13.53 -10.34
N TYR A 164 14.50 -13.36 -9.29
CA TYR A 164 14.69 -12.31 -8.28
C TYR A 164 15.77 -12.69 -7.25
N SER A 165 16.62 -11.73 -6.90
CA SER A 165 17.72 -11.88 -5.95
C SER A 165 18.07 -10.54 -5.30
N LEU A 166 18.29 -10.53 -3.99
CA LEU A 166 18.64 -9.31 -3.24
C LEU A 166 19.94 -8.62 -3.68
N GLN A 167 20.72 -9.24 -4.58
CA GLN A 167 21.96 -8.67 -5.14
C GLN A 167 21.70 -7.58 -6.17
N TYR A 168 20.49 -7.50 -6.71
CA TYR A 168 20.13 -6.57 -7.78
C TYR A 168 19.11 -5.55 -7.28
N ASN A 169 19.19 -4.35 -7.85
CA ASN A 169 18.13 -3.36 -7.81
C ASN A 169 17.16 -3.66 -8.95
N TYR A 170 15.87 -3.78 -8.65
CA TYR A 170 14.86 -4.11 -9.64
C TYR A 170 13.96 -2.92 -9.99
N ARG A 171 13.55 -2.88 -11.25
CA ARG A 171 12.47 -2.04 -11.76
C ARG A 171 11.40 -2.93 -12.37
N LEU A 172 10.16 -2.68 -11.97
CA LEU A 172 8.99 -3.36 -12.49
C LEU A 172 8.30 -2.39 -13.46
N VAL A 173 8.22 -2.76 -14.75
CA VAL A 173 7.63 -1.91 -15.78
C VAL A 173 6.44 -2.63 -16.40
N PRO A 174 5.22 -2.15 -16.16
CA PRO A 174 4.04 -2.65 -16.85
C PRO A 174 4.11 -2.28 -18.33
N HIS A 175 3.96 -3.28 -19.19
CA HIS A 175 3.85 -3.13 -20.63
C HIS A 175 2.41 -3.26 -21.11
N SER A 176 1.54 -3.91 -20.34
CA SER A 176 0.11 -3.77 -20.55
C SER A 176 -0.69 -3.92 -19.25
N ALA A 177 -1.81 -3.22 -19.19
CA ALA A 177 -2.70 -3.22 -18.03
C ALA A 177 -4.14 -2.86 -18.44
N SER A 178 -5.08 -3.16 -17.56
CA SER A 178 -6.48 -2.76 -17.70
C SER A 178 -6.90 -1.91 -16.52
N LEU A 179 -7.60 -0.81 -16.79
CA LEU A 179 -8.25 0.01 -15.81
C LEU A 179 -9.72 -0.39 -15.71
N LEU A 180 -10.15 -0.74 -14.51
CA LEU A 180 -11.49 -1.19 -14.21
C LEU A 180 -12.18 -0.20 -13.27
N LEU A 181 -13.40 0.20 -13.59
CA LEU A 181 -14.28 0.91 -12.68
C LEU A 181 -15.00 -0.11 -11.79
N LEU A 182 -14.89 0.08 -10.47
CA LEU A 182 -15.62 -0.69 -9.47
C LEU A 182 -16.90 0.06 -9.12
N SER A 183 -18.04 -0.57 -9.35
CA SER A 183 -19.36 -0.03 -9.04
C SER A 183 -20.16 -1.02 -8.21
N THR A 184 -21.19 -0.52 -7.54
CA THR A 184 -22.18 -1.36 -6.88
C THR A 184 -23.43 -1.40 -7.76
N GLY A 185 -23.84 -2.59 -8.19
CA GLY A 185 -25.06 -2.79 -8.95
C GLY A 185 -26.31 -2.47 -8.13
N ALA A 186 -27.46 -2.38 -8.80
CA ALA A 186 -28.75 -2.08 -8.15
C ALA A 186 -29.07 -3.07 -7.00
N ASP A 187 -28.60 -4.31 -7.11
CA ASP A 187 -28.82 -5.38 -6.14
C ASP A 187 -27.76 -5.40 -5.02
N GLY A 188 -26.91 -4.37 -4.92
CA GLY A 188 -25.83 -4.31 -3.93
C GLY A 188 -24.61 -5.18 -4.28
N THR A 189 -24.61 -5.84 -5.44
CA THR A 189 -23.50 -6.70 -5.88
C THR A 189 -22.35 -5.87 -6.46
N PRO A 190 -21.09 -6.20 -6.17
CA PRO A 190 -19.96 -5.52 -6.79
C PRO A 190 -19.92 -5.86 -8.29
N ALA A 191 -19.89 -4.83 -9.11
CA ALA A 191 -19.72 -4.90 -10.55
C ALA A 191 -18.38 -4.27 -10.95
N THR A 192 -17.81 -4.77 -12.04
CA THR A 192 -16.52 -4.32 -12.55
C THR A 192 -16.65 -4.08 -14.04
N GLN A 193 -16.29 -2.88 -14.49
CA GLN A 193 -16.37 -2.48 -15.89
C GLN A 193 -14.98 -2.10 -16.39
N LEU A 194 -14.55 -2.65 -17.53
CA LEU A 194 -13.38 -2.18 -18.25
C LEU A 194 -13.62 -0.77 -18.80
N VAL A 195 -12.79 0.18 -18.39
CA VAL A 195 -12.87 1.57 -18.85
C VAL A 195 -11.66 1.99 -19.68
N HIS A 196 -10.51 1.33 -19.52
CA HIS A 196 -9.34 1.63 -20.35
C HIS A 196 -8.39 0.44 -20.45
N GLU A 197 -7.73 0.29 -21.59
CA GLU A 197 -6.62 -0.64 -21.77
C GLU A 197 -5.34 0.13 -22.07
N PHE A 198 -4.26 -0.25 -21.41
CA PHE A 198 -2.91 0.24 -21.67
C PHE A 198 -2.19 -0.84 -22.47
N ASP A 199 -1.86 -0.56 -23.72
CA ASP A 199 -1.24 -1.53 -24.63
C ASP A 199 0.29 -1.48 -24.63
N ASP A 200 0.86 -0.43 -24.05
CA ASP A 200 2.29 -0.21 -23.96
C ASP A 200 2.71 0.49 -22.67
N ALA A 201 4.00 0.40 -22.33
CA ALA A 201 4.56 0.99 -21.13
C ALA A 201 4.44 2.52 -21.08
N ALA A 202 4.53 3.21 -22.22
CA ALA A 202 4.49 4.67 -22.28
C ALA A 202 3.08 5.22 -22.02
N SER A 203 2.04 4.53 -22.49
CA SER A 203 0.64 4.84 -22.20
C SER A 203 0.35 4.72 -20.71
N TYR A 204 0.83 3.64 -20.09
CA TYR A 204 0.66 3.39 -18.67
C TYR A 204 1.45 4.38 -17.80
N GLU A 205 2.70 4.67 -18.16
CA GLU A 205 3.54 5.65 -17.46
C GLU A 205 2.94 7.06 -17.51
N ARG A 206 2.42 7.48 -18.68
CA ARG A 206 1.70 8.77 -18.81
C ARG A 206 0.50 8.85 -17.87
N PHE A 207 -0.30 7.78 -17.81
CA PHE A 207 -1.42 7.70 -16.89
C PHE A 207 -0.98 7.77 -15.42
N GLN A 208 0.03 6.98 -15.03
CA GLN A 208 0.56 6.99 -13.67
C GLN A 208 1.02 8.40 -13.28
N LYS A 209 1.81 9.05 -14.14
CA LYS A 209 2.30 10.39 -13.90
C LYS A 209 1.15 11.39 -13.68
N MET A 210 0.17 11.43 -14.58
CA MET A 210 -0.97 12.34 -14.44
C MET A 210 -1.81 12.06 -13.19
N ARG A 211 -2.01 10.79 -12.85
CA ARG A 211 -2.71 10.39 -11.62
C ARG A 211 -1.94 10.86 -10.38
N ASP A 212 -0.64 10.62 -10.36
CA ASP A 212 0.21 10.94 -9.20
C ASP A 212 0.36 12.46 -9.04
N ASP A 213 0.49 13.21 -10.15
CA ASP A 213 0.47 14.67 -10.15
C ASP A 213 -0.87 15.22 -9.60
N TYR A 214 -2.01 14.63 -10.02
CA TYR A 214 -3.33 15.00 -9.49
C TYR A 214 -3.43 14.72 -7.98
N LEU A 215 -2.97 13.54 -7.54
CA LEU A 215 -2.99 13.16 -6.13
C LEU A 215 -2.11 14.10 -5.29
N LEU A 216 -0.91 14.43 -5.76
CA LEU A 216 -0.02 15.36 -5.09
C LEU A 216 -0.67 16.73 -4.94
N LEU A 217 -1.26 17.26 -6.01
CA LEU A 217 -1.97 18.54 -5.99
C LEU A 217 -3.15 18.52 -5.00
N SER A 218 -3.89 17.41 -4.94
CA SER A 218 -5.03 17.25 -4.02
C SER A 218 -4.64 17.19 -2.54
N VAL A 219 -3.50 16.56 -2.22
CA VAL A 219 -2.97 16.48 -0.84
C VAL A 219 -2.45 17.84 -0.40
N ASN A 220 -1.72 18.55 -1.28
CA ASN A 220 -1.20 19.88 -0.99
C ASN A 220 -2.35 20.86 -0.68
N ARG A 221 -3.45 20.79 -1.44
CA ARG A 221 -4.67 21.55 -1.14
C ARG A 221 -5.26 21.20 0.23
N THR A 222 -5.46 19.91 0.52
CA THR A 222 -6.03 19.49 1.83
C THR A 222 -5.17 19.98 2.99
N THR A 223 -3.85 20.07 2.79
CA THR A 223 -2.91 20.60 3.78
C THR A 223 -3.00 22.12 3.91
N GLN A 224 -3.13 22.84 2.79
CA GLN A 224 -3.32 24.30 2.77
C GLN A 224 -4.66 24.71 3.40
N ASP A 225 -5.77 24.08 3.02
CA ASP A 225 -7.11 24.35 3.56
C ASP A 225 -7.17 24.13 5.09
N LYS A 226 -6.41 23.16 5.61
CA LYS A 226 -6.23 22.95 7.06
C LYS A 226 -5.36 24.01 7.74
N ALA A 227 -4.42 24.61 7.02
CA ALA A 227 -3.55 25.66 7.54
C ALA A 227 -4.20 27.06 7.49
N THR A 228 -5.13 27.30 6.56
CA THR A 228 -5.87 28.57 6.41
C THR A 228 -7.26 28.57 7.05
N SER A 229 -7.75 27.45 7.59
CA SER A 229 -8.97 27.43 8.41
C SER A 229 -8.72 28.17 9.74
N PRO A 230 -9.42 29.28 10.05
CA PRO A 230 -9.23 30.07 11.27
C PRO A 230 -9.89 29.41 12.50
N ASP A 231 -9.93 28.08 12.56
CA ASP A 231 -10.55 27.32 13.63
C ASP A 231 -9.54 26.34 14.24
N GLY A 232 -8.38 26.88 14.62
CA GLY A 232 -7.57 26.35 15.71
C GLY A 232 -8.21 26.67 17.06
N ALA A 233 -9.49 26.34 17.24
CA ALA A 233 -10.16 26.48 18.52
C ALA A 233 -9.71 25.34 19.47
N PRO A 234 -9.14 25.64 20.66
CA PRO A 234 -8.95 24.64 21.70
C PRO A 234 -10.30 24.01 22.08
N PRO A 235 -10.34 22.74 22.51
CA PRO A 235 -11.60 22.09 22.88
C PRO A 235 -12.34 22.89 23.97
N ALA A 236 -13.61 23.17 23.68
CA ALA A 236 -14.50 23.95 24.53
C ALA A 236 -14.58 23.40 25.96
N GLN A 237 -14.28 24.27 26.94
CA GLN A 237 -14.71 24.06 28.32
C GLN A 237 -16.21 24.37 28.44
N PRO A 238 -16.97 23.61 29.25
CA PRO A 238 -18.40 23.83 29.41
C PRO A 238 -18.66 24.96 30.42
N GLY A 239 -19.45 25.94 30.02
CA GLY A 239 -20.23 26.78 30.93
C GLY A 239 -19.99 28.27 30.80
N LYS A 240 -20.89 28.95 30.06
CA LYS A 240 -21.83 29.98 30.56
C LYS A 240 -22.39 30.79 29.39
N GLU A 241 -23.70 30.72 29.19
CA GLU A 241 -24.55 31.75 28.56
C GLU A 241 -25.35 32.45 29.69
N PRO A 242 -26.12 33.52 29.45
CA PRO A 242 -26.03 34.56 28.40
C PRO A 242 -26.21 35.99 28.98
N THR A 243 -25.88 37.05 28.22
CA THR A 243 -26.58 38.35 28.34
C THR A 243 -26.43 39.20 27.05
N PRO A 244 -27.52 39.75 26.48
CA PRO A 244 -27.50 40.79 25.42
C PRO A 244 -27.95 42.16 25.99
N PRO A 245 -28.23 43.20 25.17
CA PRO A 245 -27.47 43.83 24.08
C PRO A 245 -27.35 45.37 24.27
N ASP A 246 -26.57 46.10 23.44
CA ASP A 246 -26.96 47.43 22.93
C ASP A 246 -26.02 48.02 21.83
N THR A 247 -26.59 48.13 20.62
CA THR A 247 -26.80 49.30 19.74
C THR A 247 -25.64 50.15 19.10
N ASP A 248 -25.73 50.22 17.76
CA ASP A 248 -25.35 51.24 16.73
C ASP A 248 -23.89 51.66 16.42
N ALA A 249 -23.46 51.41 15.16
CA ALA A 249 -23.33 52.42 14.08
C ALA A 249 -22.31 52.04 12.95
N ALA A 250 -22.84 51.83 11.74
CA ALA A 250 -22.35 52.20 10.38
C ALA A 250 -20.89 51.93 9.86
N PRO A 251 -20.70 51.80 8.52
CA PRO A 251 -19.62 51.01 7.91
C PRO A 251 -18.44 51.84 7.35
N PRO A 252 -17.31 51.18 7.04
CA PRO A 252 -16.56 51.50 5.83
C PRO A 252 -16.21 50.25 5.01
N GLY A 253 -16.48 50.26 3.71
CA GLY A 253 -15.77 49.41 2.74
C GLY A 253 -14.44 50.05 2.31
N PRO A 254 -13.81 49.62 1.20
CA PRO A 254 -13.71 48.29 0.64
C PRO A 254 -12.30 47.72 0.93
N SER A 255 -12.21 46.53 1.52
CA SER A 255 -10.91 45.86 1.66
C SER A 255 -10.46 45.31 0.32
N ALA A 256 -9.23 45.71 -0.01
CA ALA A 256 -8.44 45.37 -1.16
C ALA A 256 -8.53 43.90 -1.60
N GLU A 257 -8.50 43.75 -2.92
CA GLU A 257 -8.19 42.56 -3.69
C GLU A 257 -7.16 41.66 -2.99
N SER A 258 -7.60 40.48 -2.54
CA SER A 258 -6.74 39.32 -2.29
C SER A 258 -6.74 38.44 -3.54
N SER A 259 -6.08 38.92 -4.59
CA SER A 259 -5.98 38.29 -5.91
C SER A 259 -4.98 37.12 -5.98
N ASP A 260 -4.95 36.22 -4.99
CA ASP A 260 -4.03 35.06 -5.01
C ASP A 260 -4.61 33.76 -4.44
N ALA A 261 -5.91 33.71 -4.08
CA ALA A 261 -6.53 32.50 -3.53
C ALA A 261 -7.22 31.59 -4.57
N GLU A 262 -7.33 32.01 -5.84
CA GLU A 262 -8.27 31.39 -6.78
C GLU A 262 -7.63 30.59 -7.93
N ALA A 263 -6.30 30.62 -8.09
CA ALA A 263 -5.62 29.96 -9.20
C ALA A 263 -5.49 28.42 -9.08
N VAL A 264 -5.66 27.84 -7.88
CA VAL A 264 -5.36 26.42 -7.62
C VAL A 264 -6.57 25.47 -7.83
N HIS A 265 -7.80 26.00 -7.80
CA HIS A 265 -9.01 25.22 -8.11
C HIS A 265 -9.19 24.86 -9.60
N PRO A 266 -8.92 25.73 -10.59
CA PRO A 266 -9.05 25.38 -12.00
C PRO A 266 -8.04 24.31 -12.41
N GLU A 267 -6.83 24.30 -11.85
CA GLU A 267 -5.80 23.32 -12.19
C GLU A 267 -6.20 21.88 -11.81
N LEU A 268 -6.72 21.66 -10.59
CA LEU A 268 -7.22 20.33 -10.18
C LEU A 268 -8.37 19.85 -11.07
N LYS A 269 -9.29 20.76 -11.40
CA LYS A 269 -10.43 20.44 -12.28
C LYS A 269 -9.95 20.13 -13.69
N ALA A 270 -9.02 20.91 -14.23
CA ALA A 270 -8.43 20.68 -15.54
C ALA A 270 -7.70 19.33 -15.59
N MET A 271 -6.90 18.98 -14.57
CA MET A 271 -6.24 17.68 -14.48
C MET A 271 -7.25 16.52 -14.37
N GLN A 272 -8.32 16.69 -13.59
CA GLN A 272 -9.41 15.72 -13.53
C GLN A 272 -10.05 15.53 -14.91
N GLU A 273 -10.35 16.60 -15.62
CA GLU A 273 -10.95 16.55 -16.96
C GLU A 273 -10.03 15.86 -17.98
N ILE A 274 -8.71 16.11 -17.91
CA ILE A 274 -7.72 15.43 -18.74
C ILE A 274 -7.71 13.92 -18.43
N LEU A 275 -7.66 13.53 -17.16
CA LEU A 275 -7.68 12.12 -16.75
C LEU A 275 -8.94 11.38 -17.21
N ILE A 276 -10.10 12.02 -17.11
CA ILE A 276 -11.37 11.47 -17.60
C ILE A 276 -11.37 11.36 -19.13
N ARG A 277 -10.92 12.41 -19.83
CA ARG A 277 -10.92 12.45 -21.29
C ARG A 277 -9.97 11.43 -21.91
N GLU A 278 -8.76 11.30 -21.36
CA GLU A 278 -7.70 10.49 -21.96
C GLU A 278 -7.73 9.04 -21.48
N PHE A 279 -8.13 8.77 -20.24
CA PHE A 279 -8.07 7.42 -19.64
C PHE A 279 -9.39 6.93 -19.09
N GLN A 280 -10.48 7.69 -19.23
CA GLN A 280 -11.79 7.38 -18.62
C GLN A 280 -11.67 7.20 -17.09
N TYR A 281 -10.64 7.79 -16.50
CA TYR A 281 -10.33 7.69 -15.07
C TYR A 281 -10.92 8.89 -14.35
N ASP A 282 -11.92 8.64 -13.50
CA ASP A 282 -12.43 9.64 -12.57
C ASP A 282 -11.81 9.42 -11.17
N PRO A 283 -10.91 10.31 -10.70
CA PRO A 283 -10.30 10.18 -9.38
C PRO A 283 -11.31 10.15 -8.21
N LYS A 284 -12.56 10.56 -8.44
CA LYS A 284 -13.64 10.52 -7.43
C LYS A 284 -14.36 9.17 -7.36
N LYS A 285 -14.08 8.24 -8.28
CA LYS A 285 -14.66 6.89 -8.31
C LYS A 285 -13.62 5.82 -7.98
N ASN A 286 -14.11 4.67 -7.54
CA ASN A 286 -13.26 3.53 -7.22
C ASN A 286 -12.79 2.84 -8.49
N HIS A 287 -11.50 2.88 -8.76
CA HIS A 287 -10.89 2.17 -9.88
C HIS A 287 -9.88 1.13 -9.40
N GLN A 288 -9.71 0.09 -10.20
CA GLN A 288 -8.70 -0.94 -10.01
C GLN A 288 -7.85 -1.08 -11.27
N ILE A 289 -6.54 -1.13 -11.09
CA ILE A 289 -5.60 -1.44 -12.18
C ILE A 289 -5.28 -2.93 -12.10
N LYS A 290 -5.34 -3.62 -13.23
CA LYS A 290 -4.89 -5.00 -13.37
C LYS A 290 -3.77 -5.09 -14.39
N LEU A 291 -2.59 -5.51 -13.95
CA LEU A 291 -1.44 -5.67 -14.84
C LEU A 291 -1.60 -6.95 -15.65
N ARG A 292 -1.46 -6.86 -16.97
CA ARG A 292 -1.58 -7.99 -17.90
C ARG A 292 -0.23 -8.45 -18.40
N LYS A 293 0.73 -7.54 -18.60
CA LYS A 293 2.11 -7.87 -18.95
C LYS A 293 3.04 -6.92 -18.21
N THR A 294 4.05 -7.49 -17.56
CA THR A 294 5.04 -6.72 -16.81
C THR A 294 6.42 -7.28 -17.05
N ALA A 295 7.39 -6.40 -17.27
CA ALA A 295 8.79 -6.75 -17.36
C ALA A 295 9.51 -6.40 -16.06
N LEU A 296 10.29 -7.36 -15.55
CA LEU A 296 11.18 -7.19 -14.41
C LEU A 296 12.59 -6.96 -14.93
N TYR A 297 13.13 -5.78 -14.65
CA TYR A 297 14.48 -5.38 -15.01
C TYR A 297 15.39 -5.35 -13.78
N GLY A 298 16.59 -5.89 -13.87
CA GLY A 298 17.57 -5.95 -12.78
C GLY A 298 18.85 -5.21 -13.14
N ARG A 299 19.42 -4.51 -12.16
CA ARG A 299 20.77 -3.94 -12.22
C ARG A 299 21.57 -4.41 -11.03
N ALA A 300 22.84 -4.78 -11.22
CA ALA A 300 23.70 -5.14 -10.09
C ALA A 300 23.68 -4.04 -9.03
N GLY A 301 23.45 -4.42 -7.78
CA GLY A 301 23.58 -3.51 -6.65
C GLY A 301 25.04 -3.20 -6.40
N ASN A 302 25.38 -1.92 -6.23
CA ASN A 302 26.69 -1.55 -5.67
C ASN A 302 26.68 -2.04 -4.22
N ARG A 303 27.48 -3.07 -3.93
CA ARG A 303 27.79 -3.48 -2.56
C ARG A 303 28.90 -2.61 -2.01
#